data_AF-A0A0B5AS74-F1
#
_entry.id   AF-A0A0B5AS74-F1
#
_cell.length_a   1.000
_cell.length_b   1.000
_cell.length_c   1.000
_cell.angle_alpha   90.00
_cell.angle_beta   90.00
_cell.angle_gamma   90.00
#
_symmetry.space_group_name_H-M   'P 1'
#
loop_
_entity.id
_entity.type
_entity.pdbx_description
1 polymer ?
#
loop_
_entity_poly.entity_id
_entity_poly.type
_entity_poly.pdbx_seq_one_letter_code
_entity_poly.pdbx_strand_id
1 'polypeptide(L)'
;MNASGMLRGYASKAMPNDAYFAHVTKTMEKQLKQWDSDYELFVNTTDGYRIAVLLGEKRYASALSVEEWDTLQQNAPFSVDRAIWQQLQEQGLEVKTGFGDYIEKVFGGFMSN
;
A
#
# COMPACT_ATOMS: atom_id res chain seq x y z
N MET A 1 -2.42 -9.17 -20.52
CA MET A 1 -3.36 -9.35 -19.38
C MET A 1 -2.55 -9.36 -18.10
N ASN A 2 -2.73 -8.36 -17.22
CA ASN A 2 -2.06 -8.34 -15.92
C ASN A 2 -2.81 -9.28 -14.97
N ALA A 3 -2.44 -10.56 -14.97
CA ALA A 3 -3.02 -11.59 -14.10
C ALA A 3 -3.00 -11.16 -12.62
N SER A 4 -1.97 -10.41 -12.21
CA SER A 4 -1.85 -9.80 -10.89
C SER A 4 -2.90 -8.71 -10.59
N GLY A 5 -3.24 -7.85 -11.56
CA GLY A 5 -4.29 -6.84 -11.39
C GLY A 5 -5.68 -7.44 -11.31
N MET A 6 -5.94 -8.50 -12.10
CA MET A 6 -7.19 -9.25 -12.03
C MET A 6 -7.33 -10.00 -10.69
N LEU A 7 -6.28 -10.70 -10.25
CA LEU A 7 -6.25 -11.36 -8.93
C LEU A 7 -6.45 -10.36 -7.79
N ARG A 8 -5.80 -9.18 -7.87
CA ARG A 8 -5.97 -8.12 -6.87
C ARG A 8 -7.38 -7.56 -6.85
N GLY A 9 -8.01 -7.40 -8.01
CA GLY A 9 -9.41 -6.97 -8.11
C GLY A 9 -10.40 -7.98 -7.55
N TYR A 10 -10.16 -9.27 -7.73
CA TYR A 10 -10.95 -10.32 -7.06
C TYR A 10 -10.74 -10.28 -5.54
N ALA A 11 -9.50 -10.17 -5.10
CA ALA A 11 -9.16 -10.09 -3.68
C ALA A 11 -9.83 -8.88 -3.01
N SER A 12 -9.76 -7.69 -3.63
CA SER A 12 -10.36 -6.48 -3.06
C SER A 12 -11.87 -6.59 -2.93
N LYS A 13 -12.56 -7.28 -3.86
CA LYS A 13 -14.03 -7.43 -3.80
C LYS A 13 -14.50 -8.56 -2.89
N ALA A 14 -13.71 -9.62 -2.73
CA ALA A 14 -14.13 -10.83 -2.04
C ALA A 14 -13.59 -10.96 -0.61
N MET A 15 -12.48 -10.29 -0.27
CA MET A 15 -11.88 -10.41 1.06
C MET A 15 -12.55 -9.47 2.07
N PRO A 16 -12.76 -9.93 3.32
CA PRO A 16 -13.06 -9.03 4.43
C PRO A 16 -11.94 -7.98 4.59
N ASN A 17 -12.29 -6.79 5.05
CA ASN A 17 -11.36 -5.66 5.13
C ASN A 17 -10.07 -5.98 5.88
N ASP A 18 -10.14 -6.65 7.03
CA ASP A 18 -8.94 -6.99 7.82
C ASP A 18 -8.01 -7.98 7.08
N ALA A 19 -8.60 -8.93 6.35
CA ALA A 19 -7.84 -9.86 5.53
C ALA A 19 -7.20 -9.13 4.33
N TYR A 20 -7.93 -8.19 3.73
CA TYR A 20 -7.40 -7.36 2.66
C TYR A 20 -6.30 -6.42 3.17
N PHE A 21 -6.46 -5.82 4.35
CA PHE A 21 -5.47 -4.98 5.03
C PHE A 21 -4.18 -5.77 5.31
N ALA A 22 -4.28 -6.97 5.87
CA ALA A 22 -3.14 -7.85 6.06
C ALA A 22 -2.44 -8.20 4.72
N HIS A 23 -3.22 -8.38 3.65
CA HIS A 23 -2.67 -8.64 2.32
C HIS A 23 -1.94 -7.42 1.73
N VAL A 24 -2.52 -6.21 1.86
CA VAL A 24 -1.91 -4.95 1.41
C VAL A 24 -0.61 -4.70 2.17
N THR A 25 -0.65 -4.71 3.50
CA THR A 25 0.50 -4.40 4.36
C THR A 25 1.65 -5.39 4.18
N LYS A 26 1.36 -6.68 4.02
CA LYS A 26 2.39 -7.69 3.69
C LYS A 26 3.04 -7.46 2.32
N THR A 27 2.28 -7.03 1.32
CA THR A 27 2.84 -6.67 0.00
C THR A 27 3.70 -5.41 0.10
N MET A 28 3.23 -4.40 0.84
CA MET A 28 3.98 -3.17 1.09
C MET A 28 5.29 -3.43 1.83
N GLU A 29 5.27 -4.22 2.90
CA GLU A 29 6.47 -4.58 3.67
C GLU A 29 7.51 -5.25 2.78
N LYS A 30 7.09 -6.23 1.95
CA LYS A 30 8.00 -6.85 0.98
C LYS A 30 8.61 -5.84 0.01
N GLN A 31 7.83 -4.87 -0.45
CA GLN A 31 8.33 -3.83 -1.34
C GLN A 31 9.34 -2.92 -0.65
N LEU A 32 9.04 -2.47 0.57
CA LEU A 32 9.94 -1.64 1.37
C LEU A 32 11.27 -2.36 1.61
N LYS A 33 11.22 -3.65 1.99
CA LYS A 33 12.40 -4.48 2.20
C LYS A 33 13.22 -4.74 0.93
N GLN A 34 12.64 -4.59 -0.28
CA GLN A 34 13.39 -4.64 -1.53
C GLN A 34 14.19 -3.36 -1.78
N TRP A 35 13.73 -2.22 -1.29
CA TRP A 35 14.46 -0.96 -1.40
C TRP A 35 15.59 -0.84 -0.37
N ASP A 36 15.30 -1.26 0.86
CA ASP A 36 16.23 -1.27 1.97
C ASP A 36 15.75 -2.25 3.04
N SER A 37 16.61 -3.15 3.52
CA SER A 37 16.26 -4.11 4.55
C SER A 37 15.93 -3.46 5.90
N ASP A 38 16.32 -2.20 6.11
CA ASP A 38 16.15 -1.49 7.37
C ASP A 38 14.78 -0.82 7.50
N TYR A 39 13.96 -0.81 6.45
CA TYR A 39 12.59 -0.33 6.55
C TYR A 39 11.75 -1.19 7.49
N GLU A 40 11.05 -0.59 8.45
CA GLU A 40 10.10 -1.30 9.30
C GLU A 40 8.67 -0.81 9.03
N LEU A 41 7.70 -1.73 9.00
CA LEU A 41 6.29 -1.43 8.82
C LEU A 41 5.49 -1.89 10.04
N PHE A 42 4.77 -0.95 10.65
CA PHE A 42 3.88 -1.19 11.79
C PHE A 42 2.43 -0.97 11.38
N VAL A 43 1.53 -1.77 11.93
CA VAL A 43 0.10 -1.72 11.65
C VAL A 43 -0.71 -1.58 12.93
N ASN A 44 -1.83 -0.87 12.86
CA ASN A 44 -2.81 -0.77 13.95
C ASN A 44 -4.22 -0.69 13.36
N THR A 45 -5.15 -1.46 13.93
CA THR A 45 -6.56 -1.54 13.49
C THR A 45 -7.56 -1.11 14.57
N THR A 46 -7.12 -0.53 15.69
CA THR A 46 -8.00 -0.16 16.82
C THR A 46 -9.03 0.89 16.43
N ASP A 47 -8.62 1.89 15.65
CA ASP A 47 -9.44 3.06 15.27
C ASP A 47 -9.35 3.30 13.75
N GLY A 48 -9.65 2.27 12.96
CA GLY A 48 -9.45 2.26 11.51
C GLY A 48 -8.08 1.70 11.11
N TYR A 49 -7.72 1.83 9.83
CA TYR A 49 -6.53 1.20 9.26
C TYR A 49 -5.35 2.15 9.27
N ARG A 50 -4.41 1.92 10.18
CA ARG A 50 -3.22 2.77 10.37
C ARG A 50 -1.95 2.00 10.05
N ILE A 51 -1.04 2.68 9.36
CA ILE A 51 0.27 2.17 8.98
C ILE A 51 1.33 3.20 9.39
N ALA A 52 2.45 2.74 9.93
CA ALA A 52 3.65 3.55 10.11
C ALA A 52 4.85 2.87 9.47
N VAL A 53 5.64 3.63 8.72
CA VAL A 53 6.89 3.20 8.10
C VAL A 53 8.05 3.92 8.77
N LEU A 54 9.07 3.18 9.22
CA LEU A 54 10.30 3.71 9.79
C LEU A 54 11.50 3.41 8.91
N LEU A 55 12.42 4.37 8.81
CA LEU A 55 13.77 4.18 8.26
C LEU A 55 14.75 5.05 9.06
N GLY A 56 15.52 4.44 9.95
CA GLY A 56 16.34 5.16 10.92
C GLY A 56 15.47 6.06 11.81
N GLU A 57 15.76 7.36 11.82
CA GLU A 57 15.00 8.37 12.60
C GLU A 57 13.76 8.89 11.87
N LYS A 58 13.57 8.55 10.59
CA LYS A 58 12.44 9.03 9.79
C LYS A 58 11.22 8.16 10.04
N ARG A 59 10.06 8.82 10.19
CA ARG A 59 8.76 8.19 10.37
C ARG A 59 7.74 8.78 9.41
N TYR A 60 7.00 7.89 8.76
CA TYR A 60 5.91 8.21 7.85
C TYR A 60 4.65 7.46 8.29
N ALA A 61 3.48 8.06 8.22
CA ALA A 61 2.25 7.44 8.68
C ALA A 61 1.10 7.59 7.69
N SER A 62 0.28 6.56 7.56
CA SER A 62 -0.97 6.60 6.83
C SER A 62 -2.10 6.17 7.75
N ALA A 63 -3.26 6.83 7.60
CA ALA A 63 -4.47 6.50 8.31
C ALA A 63 -5.64 6.57 7.35
N LEU A 64 -6.45 5.51 7.34
CA LEU A 64 -7.72 5.44 6.63
C LEU A 64 -8.81 5.05 7.62
N SER A 65 -9.94 5.76 7.58
CA SER A 65 -11.14 5.32 8.28
C SER A 65 -11.65 4.01 7.68
N VAL A 66 -12.56 3.33 8.40
CA VAL A 66 -13.17 2.09 7.89
C VAL A 66 -13.98 2.39 6.62
N GLU A 67 -14.70 3.52 6.60
CA GLU A 67 -15.50 3.96 5.46
C GLU A 67 -14.64 4.31 4.24
N GLU A 68 -13.52 5.01 4.45
CA GLU A 68 -12.56 5.30 3.38
C GLU A 68 -11.97 4.01 2.81
N TRP A 69 -11.61 3.07 3.69
CA TRP A 69 -11.09 1.77 3.31
C TRP A 69 -12.09 0.99 2.45
N ASP A 70 -13.34 0.87 2.90
CA ASP A 70 -14.42 0.20 2.17
C ASP A 70 -14.59 0.81 0.77
N THR A 71 -14.65 2.14 0.71
CA THR A 71 -14.83 2.88 -0.54
C THR A 71 -13.68 2.60 -1.51
N LEU A 72 -12.44 2.68 -1.03
CA LEU A 72 -11.25 2.45 -1.83
C LEU A 72 -11.14 0.98 -2.28
N GLN A 73 -11.42 0.03 -1.39
CA GLN A 73 -11.31 -1.41 -1.65
C GLN A 73 -12.29 -1.85 -2.76
N GLN A 74 -13.47 -1.24 -2.83
CA GLN A 74 -14.46 -1.52 -3.88
C GLN A 74 -14.21 -0.78 -5.20
N ASN A 75 -13.48 0.35 -5.16
CA ASN A 75 -13.28 1.22 -6.31
C ASN A 75 -12.43 0.58 -7.42
N ALA A 76 -11.19 0.19 -7.11
CA ALA A 76 -10.29 -0.45 -8.07
C ALA A 76 -9.23 -1.32 -7.39
N PRO A 77 -8.57 -2.26 -8.10
CA PRO A 77 -7.67 -3.25 -7.52
C PRO A 77 -6.55 -2.70 -6.63
N PHE A 78 -6.04 -1.49 -6.90
CA PHE A 78 -4.93 -0.89 -6.14
C PHE A 78 -5.30 0.46 -5.52
N SER A 79 -6.58 0.81 -5.42
CA SER A 79 -6.99 2.12 -4.88
C SER A 79 -6.56 2.31 -3.43
N VAL A 80 -6.68 1.28 -2.61
CA VAL A 80 -6.21 1.28 -1.22
C VAL A 80 -4.69 1.46 -1.16
N ASP A 81 -3.95 0.61 -1.89
CA ASP A 81 -2.48 0.69 -1.95
C ASP A 81 -2.01 2.08 -2.34
N ARG A 82 -2.62 2.66 -3.38
CA ARG A 82 -2.27 3.99 -3.89
C ARG A 82 -2.51 5.07 -2.86
N ALA A 83 -3.67 5.06 -2.19
CA ALA A 83 -3.98 6.06 -1.16
C ALA A 83 -2.95 6.05 -0.03
N ILE A 84 -2.55 4.85 0.44
CA ILE A 84 -1.55 4.70 1.48
C ILE A 84 -0.19 5.24 0.99
N TRP A 85 0.27 4.81 -0.19
CA TRP A 85 1.56 5.27 -0.72
C TRP A 85 1.61 6.77 -0.96
N GLN A 86 0.52 7.38 -1.43
CA GLN A 86 0.42 8.82 -1.62
C GLN A 86 0.57 9.58 -0.29
N GLN A 87 -0.16 9.17 0.76
CA GLN A 87 -0.02 9.78 2.08
C GLN A 87 1.43 9.69 2.61
N LEU A 88 2.09 8.56 2.40
CA LEU A 88 3.49 8.38 2.80
C LEU A 88 4.44 9.25 1.96
N GLN A 89 4.21 9.37 0.64
CA GLN A 89 5.00 10.24 -0.25
C GLN A 89 4.85 11.72 0.10
N GLU A 90 3.65 12.17 0.47
CA GLU A 90 3.40 13.54 0.90
C GLU A 90 4.22 13.93 2.14
N GLN A 91 4.64 12.96 2.93
CA GLN A 91 5.55 13.13 4.08
C GLN A 91 7.03 13.00 3.73
N GLY A 92 7.36 12.76 2.45
CA GLY A 92 8.73 12.64 1.95
C GLY A 92 9.28 11.21 1.96
N LEU A 93 8.43 10.17 1.99
CA LEU A 93 8.89 8.81 1.69
C LEU A 93 9.20 8.71 0.20
N GLU A 94 10.42 8.35 -0.14
CA GLU A 94 10.84 8.16 -1.53
C GLU A 94 10.27 6.85 -2.07
N VAL A 95 9.43 6.92 -3.10
CA VAL A 95 8.92 5.74 -3.82
C VAL A 95 9.83 5.45 -5.01
N LYS A 96 10.53 4.32 -4.94
CA LYS A 96 11.51 3.91 -5.95
C LYS A 96 10.89 2.92 -6.94
N THR A 97 11.15 3.12 -8.23
CA THR A 97 10.77 2.21 -9.32
C THR A 97 11.93 1.26 -9.67
N GLY A 98 11.67 0.23 -10.48
CA GLY A 98 12.69 -0.73 -10.92
C GLY A 98 12.97 -1.91 -9.96
N PHE A 99 12.30 -1.97 -8.81
CA PHE A 99 12.37 -3.08 -7.85
C PHE A 99 11.05 -3.87 -7.87
N GLY A 100 10.93 -4.79 -8.83
CA GLY A 100 9.69 -5.53 -9.08
C GLY A 100 8.62 -4.70 -9.80
N ASP A 101 7.40 -5.24 -9.88
CA ASP A 101 6.31 -4.65 -10.68
C ASP A 101 5.16 -4.08 -9.82
N TYR A 102 5.28 -4.11 -8.49
CA TYR A 102 4.18 -3.72 -7.59
C TYR A 102 3.91 -2.22 -7.64
N ILE A 103 4.93 -1.38 -7.45
CA ILE A 103 4.79 0.09 -7.49
C ILE A 103 4.29 0.56 -8.86
N GLU A 104 4.77 -0.05 -9.94
CA GLU A 104 4.31 0.23 -11.30
C GLU A 104 2.82 -0.09 -11.49
N LYS A 105 2.30 -1.14 -10.83
CA LYS A 105 0.87 -1.46 -10.84
C LYS A 105 0.05 -0.51 -9.98
N VAL A 106 0.57 -0.09 -8.83
CA VAL A 106 -0.10 0.85 -7.91
C VAL A 106 -0.32 2.19 -8.61
N PHE A 107 0.72 2.73 -9.24
CA PHE A 107 0.67 4.05 -9.89
C PHE A 107 0.31 4.00 -11.38
N GLY A 108 0.31 2.82 -11.99
CA GLY A 108 -0.08 2.63 -13.39
C GLY A 108 0.99 3.12 -14.35
N GLY A 109 2.13 2.42 -14.44
CA GLY A 109 3.07 2.44 -15.58
C GLY A 109 3.73 3.76 -16.01
N PHE A 110 3.33 4.92 -15.48
CA PHE A 110 3.91 6.22 -15.82
C PHE A 110 3.91 7.11 -14.57
N MET A 111 4.98 7.01 -13.78
CA MET A 111 5.46 8.19 -13.06
C MET A 111 6.57 8.78 -13.92
N SER A 112 6.21 9.76 -14.76
CA SER A 112 7.20 10.59 -15.43
C SER A 112 7.82 11.51 -14.37
N ASN A 113 9.15 11.50 -14.32
CA ASN A 113 9.99 12.43 -13.55
C ASN A 113 9.60 13.89 -13.74
#